data_AF-A0AAV1P4P5-F1
#
_entry.id   AF-A0AAV1P4P5-F1
#
_cell.length_a   1.000
_cell.length_b   1.000
_cell.length_c   1.000
_cell.angle_alpha   90.00
_cell.angle_beta   90.00
_cell.angle_gamma   90.00
#
_symmetry.space_group_name_H-M   'P 1'
#
loop_
_entity.id
_entity.type
_entity.pdbx_description
1 polymer ?
#
loop_
_entity_poly.entity_id
_entity_poly.type
_entity_poly.pdbx_seq_one_letter_code
_entity_poly.pdbx_strand_id
1 'polypeptide(L)'
;MERILLGVFYLSGWFIFSTSGLHQYHYVAEQMTWTEAQTYCREKYTDLATIETMEDKNQLVNTVSSAGNNSLVWIGLYSNIDWRWSDGYRGSGAEFRNWQSGADNEPDFSSGVEFCVCVYSSKGWEDHACSHGHNFICYQGTQLDPQFVYISKSMNWSSAQRYCRENYIDLATVRDDTENQQIQNLKPSGGWAWIGLFRNPDTYWSDGSGSSFTYWDGGSHPLGSLSRFCGAAAVQKSGKWKAKSCEDRLPFVCYSITGTQLDPQFVVIRKDMSWSSAQRYCRENYIDLATVRNDTENQQIQKMIRTWTWIGLFRNPDTYWSDGSNSSFTYWDSGSHPLGSLSRFCAAAVQKSGRWKAKSCEERLPFVCYSIPVKRQVVKLRMKLEDSSVDLNDPAVKAQILKKFQDRLKEQGVSGATLKWREQPDGKVFHEERKEEKKKSRQKTEL
;
A
#
# COMPACT_ATOMS: atom_id res chain seq x y z
N MET A 1 30.00 42.37 4.54
CA MET A 1 28.88 42.39 5.51
C MET A 1 28.21 41.04 5.45
N GLU A 2 28.22 40.26 6.53
CA GLU A 2 27.56 38.95 6.56
C GLU A 2 26.03 39.13 6.52
N ARG A 3 25.39 38.68 5.44
CA ARG A 3 23.93 38.64 5.35
C ARG A 3 23.44 37.34 5.96
N ILE A 4 22.60 37.46 6.99
CA ILE A 4 21.96 36.32 7.63
C ILE A 4 20.50 36.29 7.18
N LEU A 5 20.11 35.18 6.57
CA LEU A 5 18.77 34.95 6.03
C LEU A 5 18.07 33.86 6.84
N LEU A 6 16.79 34.09 7.13
CA LEU A 6 15.93 33.12 7.81
C LEU A 6 15.01 32.47 6.79
N GLY A 7 15.05 31.14 6.73
CA GLY A 7 14.13 30.31 5.94
C GLY A 7 13.21 29.51 6.85
N VAL A 8 11.99 29.22 6.41
CA VAL A 8 11.08 28.31 7.13
C VAL A 8 10.73 27.15 6.22
N PHE A 9 10.85 25.94 6.73
CA PHE A 9 10.39 24.75 6.01
C PHE A 9 9.54 23.87 6.92
N TYR A 10 8.70 23.06 6.28
CA TYR A 10 7.93 22.03 6.93
C TYR A 10 8.67 20.70 6.81
N LEU A 11 9.00 20.12 7.95
CA LEU A 11 9.23 18.69 8.11
C LEU A 11 7.86 18.04 8.18
N SER A 12 7.45 17.49 7.06
CA SER A 12 6.22 16.73 7.04
C SER A 12 6.65 15.27 7.19
N GLY A 13 6.33 14.65 8.33
CA GLY A 13 6.55 13.22 8.58
C GLY A 13 5.53 12.40 7.79
N TRP A 14 5.47 12.67 6.50
CA TRP A 14 4.50 12.08 5.60
C TRP A 14 5.20 10.91 4.93
N PHE A 15 4.73 9.71 5.24
CA PHE A 15 4.46 8.73 4.21
C PHE A 15 3.35 9.30 3.29
N ILE A 16 3.62 10.38 2.54
CA ILE A 16 2.96 10.63 1.26
C ILE A 16 3.77 9.79 0.34
N PHE A 17 3.20 8.66 -0.04
CA PHE A 17 3.51 8.12 -1.33
C PHE A 17 3.15 9.20 -2.34
N SER A 18 4.15 9.98 -2.78
CA SER A 18 4.14 10.35 -4.18
C SER A 18 4.05 9.00 -4.86
N THR A 19 2.93 8.69 -5.51
CA THR A 19 2.80 7.47 -6.32
C THR A 19 3.97 7.36 -7.32
N SER A 20 4.62 8.50 -7.61
CA SER A 20 5.88 8.67 -8.32
C SER A 20 7.14 8.02 -7.71
N GLY A 21 7.06 7.16 -6.68
CA GLY A 21 8.25 6.60 -6.05
C GLY A 21 8.07 5.38 -5.14
N LEU A 22 6.96 4.63 -5.26
CA LEU A 22 6.77 3.39 -4.50
C LEU A 22 7.67 2.25 -5.02
N HIS A 23 7.90 2.25 -6.34
CA HIS A 23 8.64 1.23 -7.05
C HIS A 23 9.75 1.91 -7.86
N GLN A 24 11.02 1.71 -7.51
CA GLN A 24 12.11 2.02 -8.41
C GLN A 24 12.31 0.82 -9.35
N TYR A 25 12.01 0.96 -10.63
CA TYR A 25 12.17 -0.13 -11.59
C TYR A 25 13.61 -0.24 -12.09
N HIS A 26 14.09 -1.48 -12.20
CA HIS A 26 15.42 -1.84 -12.65
C HIS A 26 15.30 -2.85 -13.79
N TYR A 27 15.67 -2.42 -14.99
CA TYR A 27 15.74 -3.30 -16.15
C TYR A 27 16.97 -4.20 -16.07
N VAL A 28 16.78 -5.49 -16.32
CA VAL A 28 17.83 -6.50 -16.36
C VAL A 28 17.86 -7.13 -17.75
N ALA A 29 18.98 -6.93 -18.47
CA ALA A 29 19.19 -7.40 -19.83
C ALA A 29 19.70 -8.85 -19.89
N GLU A 30 19.11 -9.74 -19.10
CA GLU A 30 19.44 -11.18 -19.05
C GLU A 30 18.18 -11.98 -19.40
N GLN A 31 18.28 -12.93 -20.33
CA GLN A 31 17.14 -13.78 -20.67
C GLN A 31 17.00 -14.91 -19.66
N MET A 32 15.90 -14.90 -18.93
CA MET A 32 15.60 -15.89 -17.88
C MET A 32 14.15 -16.36 -18.00
N THR A 33 13.87 -17.58 -17.53
CA THR A 33 12.49 -17.99 -17.27
C THR A 33 11.88 -17.11 -16.19
N TRP A 34 10.55 -17.04 -16.11
CA TRP A 34 9.88 -16.16 -15.14
C TRP A 34 10.32 -16.45 -13.69
N THR A 35 10.45 -17.72 -13.32
CA THR A 35 10.87 -18.15 -11.98
C THR A 35 12.33 -17.78 -11.68
N GLU A 36 13.23 -17.93 -12.66
CA GLU A 36 14.64 -17.53 -12.53
C GLU A 36 14.76 -16.01 -12.39
N ALA A 37 14.01 -15.25 -13.20
CA ALA A 37 13.95 -13.80 -13.14
C ALA A 37 13.41 -13.30 -11.78
N GLN A 38 12.36 -13.95 -11.25
CA GLN A 38 11.85 -13.67 -9.91
C GLN A 38 12.90 -13.91 -8.82
N THR A 39 13.60 -15.05 -8.91
CA THR A 39 14.65 -15.41 -7.95
C THR A 39 15.76 -14.36 -7.97
N TYR A 40 16.23 -13.97 -9.16
CA TYR A 40 17.21 -12.91 -9.33
C TYR A 40 16.74 -11.59 -8.71
N CYS A 41 15.49 -11.19 -8.97
CA CYS A 41 14.96 -9.94 -8.43
C CYS A 41 14.85 -9.97 -6.90
N ARG A 42 14.54 -11.11 -6.30
CA ARG A 42 14.50 -11.26 -4.83
C ARG A 42 15.88 -11.32 -4.20
N GLU A 43 16.89 -11.80 -4.92
CA GLU A 43 18.27 -11.80 -4.46
C GLU A 43 18.93 -10.42 -4.52
N LYS A 44 18.64 -9.62 -5.56
CA LYS A 44 19.33 -8.34 -5.81
C LYS A 44 18.47 -7.09 -5.55
N TYR A 45 17.16 -7.22 -5.55
CA TYR A 45 16.17 -6.15 -5.41
C TYR A 45 15.03 -6.59 -4.47
N THR A 46 13.79 -6.15 -4.71
CA THR A 46 12.63 -6.58 -3.92
C THR A 46 11.90 -7.78 -4.54
N ASP A 47 11.38 -7.63 -5.76
CA ASP A 47 10.72 -8.70 -6.53
C ASP A 47 10.64 -8.25 -8.02
N LEU A 48 10.08 -9.09 -8.90
CA LEU A 48 9.66 -8.66 -10.24
C LEU A 48 8.65 -7.51 -10.16
N ALA A 49 8.70 -6.64 -11.16
CA ALA A 49 7.92 -5.41 -11.21
C ALA A 49 6.43 -5.63 -10.95
N THR A 50 5.90 -4.91 -9.96
CA THR A 50 4.46 -4.81 -9.68
C THR A 50 3.95 -3.48 -10.24
N ILE A 51 2.80 -3.49 -10.92
CA ILE A 51 2.20 -2.30 -11.55
C ILE A 51 0.78 -2.11 -11.00
N GLU A 52 0.61 -1.21 -10.04
CA GLU A 52 -0.69 -0.97 -9.40
C GLU A 52 -1.43 0.24 -9.99
N THR A 53 -0.70 1.18 -10.61
CA THR A 53 -1.27 2.41 -11.16
C THR A 53 -0.78 2.74 -12.58
N MET A 54 -1.38 3.78 -13.19
CA MET A 54 -0.93 4.29 -14.48
C MET A 54 0.46 4.96 -14.37
N GLU A 55 0.79 5.55 -13.21
CA GLU A 55 2.12 6.12 -12.94
C GLU A 55 3.20 5.04 -12.91
N ASP A 56 2.95 3.92 -12.23
CA ASP A 56 3.83 2.74 -12.22
C ASP A 56 4.10 2.25 -13.65
N LYS A 57 3.04 2.14 -14.46
CA LYS A 57 3.16 1.76 -15.88
C LYS A 57 4.04 2.75 -16.63
N ASN A 58 3.81 4.05 -16.48
CA ASN A 58 4.57 5.08 -17.20
C ASN A 58 6.05 5.08 -16.78
N GLN A 59 6.34 4.89 -15.49
CA GLN A 59 7.70 4.79 -14.98
C GLN A 59 8.40 3.54 -15.50
N LEU A 60 7.72 2.40 -15.53
CA LEU A 60 8.22 1.16 -16.08
C LEU A 60 8.54 1.30 -17.57
N VAL A 61 7.61 1.86 -18.36
CA VAL A 61 7.82 2.13 -19.80
C VAL A 61 9.04 3.03 -20.01
N ASN A 62 9.15 4.12 -19.25
CA ASN A 62 10.32 5.02 -19.33
C ASN A 62 11.63 4.29 -19.01
N THR A 63 11.62 3.36 -18.05
CA THR A 63 12.79 2.56 -17.66
C THR A 63 13.24 1.65 -18.81
N VAL A 64 12.31 0.97 -19.47
CA VAL A 64 12.59 0.09 -20.62
C VAL A 64 13.06 0.90 -21.83
N SER A 65 12.39 2.02 -22.14
CA SER A 65 12.77 2.89 -23.25
C SER A 65 14.14 3.53 -23.05
N SER A 66 14.47 3.94 -21.83
CA SER A 66 15.80 4.50 -21.50
C SER A 66 16.92 3.47 -21.64
N ALA A 67 16.60 2.18 -21.46
CA ALA A 67 17.54 1.08 -21.69
C ALA A 67 17.66 0.69 -23.18
N GLY A 68 16.94 1.35 -24.09
CA GLY A 68 16.98 1.10 -25.53
C GLY A 68 16.34 -0.22 -25.97
N ASN A 69 15.47 -0.82 -25.13
CA ASN A 69 14.84 -2.10 -25.45
C ASN A 69 13.43 -1.93 -26.06
N ASN A 70 13.18 -2.68 -27.15
CA ASN A 70 11.89 -2.77 -27.84
C ASN A 70 11.28 -4.19 -27.77
N SER A 71 11.85 -5.09 -26.97
CA SER A 71 11.38 -6.46 -26.80
C SER A 71 10.52 -6.62 -25.54
N LEU A 72 9.73 -7.69 -25.50
CA LEU A 72 8.93 -8.11 -24.35
C LEU A 72 9.81 -8.32 -23.11
N VAL A 73 9.35 -7.84 -21.97
CA VAL A 73 10.04 -7.99 -20.68
C VAL A 73 9.11 -8.55 -19.60
N TRP A 74 9.61 -9.48 -18.79
CA TRP A 74 8.85 -10.05 -17.68
C TRP A 74 8.51 -9.00 -16.61
N ILE A 75 7.29 -9.11 -16.09
CA ILE A 75 6.80 -8.43 -14.88
C ILE A 75 6.27 -9.46 -13.88
N GLY A 76 5.96 -9.03 -12.65
CA GLY A 76 5.57 -9.90 -11.54
C GLY A 76 4.15 -10.46 -11.61
N LEU A 77 3.38 -10.15 -12.65
CA LEU A 77 2.02 -10.66 -12.82
C LEU A 77 2.06 -12.09 -13.38
N TYR A 78 1.37 -13.01 -12.70
CA TYR A 78 1.24 -14.40 -13.13
C TYR A 78 -0.11 -14.99 -12.72
N SER A 79 -0.49 -16.14 -13.27
CA SER A 79 -1.75 -16.84 -12.98
C SER A 79 -1.50 -18.32 -12.64
N ASN A 80 -2.21 -18.82 -11.62
CA ASN A 80 -2.34 -20.27 -11.37
C ASN A 80 -3.81 -20.75 -11.48
N ILE A 81 -4.77 -19.85 -11.22
CA ILE A 81 -6.24 -19.99 -11.37
C ILE A 81 -6.82 -18.58 -11.56
N ASP A 82 -6.34 -17.64 -10.73
CA ASP A 82 -6.52 -16.18 -10.87
C ASP A 82 -5.16 -15.47 -10.99
N TRP A 83 -5.17 -14.36 -11.71
CA TRP A 83 -4.03 -13.45 -11.86
C TRP A 83 -3.66 -12.71 -10.57
N ARG A 84 -2.37 -12.69 -10.24
CA ARG A 84 -1.85 -12.07 -9.03
C ARG A 84 -0.41 -11.54 -9.23
N TRP A 85 -0.04 -10.53 -8.46
CA TRP A 85 1.34 -10.04 -8.42
C TRP A 85 2.21 -10.90 -7.50
N SER A 86 3.49 -10.98 -7.84
CA SER A 86 4.49 -11.81 -7.15
C SER A 86 4.90 -11.30 -5.77
N ASP A 87 4.63 -10.04 -5.47
CA ASP A 87 5.09 -9.33 -4.26
C ASP A 87 4.25 -9.59 -3.00
N GLY A 88 2.97 -9.95 -3.18
CA GLY A 88 2.15 -10.58 -2.15
C GLY A 88 1.72 -9.70 -0.98
N TYR A 89 1.45 -8.41 -1.16
CA TYR A 89 1.09 -7.54 -0.02
C TYR A 89 -0.35 -7.03 0.03
N ARG A 90 -1.16 -7.28 -0.99
CA ARG A 90 -2.53 -6.75 -1.07
C ARG A 90 -3.49 -7.77 -1.65
N GLY A 91 -4.26 -8.39 -0.76
CA GLY A 91 -5.43 -9.17 -1.13
C GLY A 91 -6.36 -8.27 -1.93
N SER A 92 -6.72 -8.71 -3.14
CA SER A 92 -7.11 -7.89 -4.31
C SER A 92 -5.92 -7.13 -4.92
N GLY A 93 -5.17 -7.79 -5.81
CA GLY A 93 -3.88 -7.28 -6.30
C GLY A 93 -3.83 -6.90 -7.78
N ALA A 94 -4.60 -7.54 -8.67
CA ALA A 94 -4.45 -7.35 -10.12
C ALA A 94 -5.66 -6.67 -10.79
N GLU A 95 -6.35 -5.75 -10.11
CA GLU A 95 -7.52 -5.06 -10.71
C GLU A 95 -7.13 -4.11 -11.84
N PHE A 96 -5.98 -3.42 -11.69
CA PHE A 96 -5.39 -2.67 -12.78
C PHE A 96 -4.72 -3.63 -13.75
N ARG A 97 -5.24 -3.68 -14.97
CA ARG A 97 -4.70 -4.48 -16.07
C ARG A 97 -4.64 -3.63 -17.30
N ASN A 98 -3.52 -3.70 -18.00
CA ASN A 98 -3.34 -2.99 -19.25
C ASN A 98 -3.06 -4.00 -20.36
N TRP A 99 -3.91 -5.02 -20.48
CA TRP A 99 -3.87 -6.01 -21.55
C TRP A 99 -3.85 -5.34 -22.92
N GLN A 100 -3.13 -5.95 -23.86
CA GLN A 100 -3.10 -5.48 -25.22
C GLN A 100 -4.46 -5.70 -25.89
N SER A 101 -5.13 -4.62 -26.28
CA SER A 101 -6.36 -4.69 -27.09
C SER A 101 -5.98 -4.71 -28.59
N GLY A 102 -6.32 -5.80 -29.30
CA GLY A 102 -5.90 -6.02 -30.69
C GLY A 102 -6.48 -7.28 -31.32
N ALA A 103 -5.83 -7.82 -32.36
CA ALA A 103 -6.31 -8.96 -33.14
C ALA A 103 -6.47 -10.26 -32.32
N ASP A 104 -5.71 -10.41 -31.23
CA ASP A 104 -5.60 -11.67 -30.49
C ASP A 104 -6.32 -11.66 -29.11
N ASN A 105 -6.85 -10.51 -28.66
CA ASN A 105 -7.58 -10.36 -27.38
C ASN A 105 -6.91 -11.02 -26.15
N GLU A 106 -5.88 -10.36 -25.62
CA GLU A 106 -5.16 -10.80 -24.42
C GLU A 106 -6.00 -10.69 -23.12
N PRO A 107 -5.83 -11.60 -22.13
CA PRO A 107 -5.00 -12.79 -22.21
C PRO A 107 -5.68 -13.91 -23.00
N ASP A 108 -4.97 -14.52 -23.94
CA ASP A 108 -5.52 -15.54 -24.84
C ASP A 108 -5.24 -16.98 -24.37
N PHE A 109 -4.37 -17.13 -23.37
CA PHE A 109 -3.94 -18.40 -22.80
C PHE A 109 -3.50 -19.41 -23.87
N SER A 110 -2.69 -18.98 -24.85
CA SER A 110 -2.34 -19.80 -26.00
C SER A 110 -1.85 -21.20 -25.60
N SER A 111 -2.43 -22.22 -26.22
CA SER A 111 -2.16 -23.64 -25.92
C SER A 111 -2.36 -24.07 -24.45
N GLY A 112 -2.99 -23.23 -23.62
CA GLY A 112 -3.26 -23.49 -22.20
C GLY A 112 -2.02 -23.49 -21.31
N VAL A 113 -0.92 -22.85 -21.73
CA VAL A 113 0.37 -22.86 -21.02
C VAL A 113 0.88 -21.46 -20.67
N GLU A 114 0.19 -20.42 -21.11
CA GLU A 114 0.57 -19.02 -20.90
C GLU A 114 -0.02 -18.49 -19.61
N PHE A 115 0.86 -18.24 -18.64
CA PHE A 115 0.48 -17.94 -17.27
C PHE A 115 1.35 -16.86 -16.63
N CYS A 116 2.34 -16.35 -17.36
CA CYS A 116 3.26 -15.31 -16.91
C CYS A 116 3.16 -14.11 -17.85
N VAL A 117 3.30 -12.89 -17.34
CA VAL A 117 2.99 -11.70 -18.14
C VAL A 117 4.24 -10.93 -18.54
N CYS A 118 4.30 -10.59 -19.82
CA CYS A 118 5.26 -9.66 -20.39
C CYS A 118 4.63 -8.30 -20.69
N VAL A 119 5.46 -7.27 -20.69
CA VAL A 119 5.08 -5.92 -21.15
C VAL A 119 5.90 -5.55 -22.37
N TYR A 120 5.25 -4.93 -23.35
CA TYR A 120 5.92 -4.25 -24.45
C TYR A 120 6.10 -2.77 -24.10
N SER A 121 7.26 -2.16 -24.41
CA SER A 121 7.52 -0.75 -24.12
C SER A 121 6.56 0.22 -24.83
N SER A 122 5.93 -0.20 -25.93
CA SER A 122 5.00 0.60 -26.74
C SER A 122 3.57 0.05 -26.83
N LYS A 123 3.27 -1.08 -26.18
CA LYS A 123 1.95 -1.76 -26.23
C LYS A 123 1.43 -2.12 -24.82
N GLY A 124 0.34 -2.88 -24.76
CA GLY A 124 -0.22 -3.47 -23.55
C GLY A 124 0.56 -4.70 -23.04
N TRP A 125 -0.09 -5.46 -22.18
CA TRP A 125 0.41 -6.69 -21.56
C TRP A 125 -0.02 -7.90 -22.38
N GLU A 126 0.83 -8.91 -22.44
CA GLU A 126 0.60 -10.20 -23.13
C GLU A 126 0.95 -11.34 -22.15
N ASP A 127 0.15 -12.40 -22.10
CA ASP A 127 0.54 -13.62 -21.39
C ASP A 127 1.41 -14.53 -22.25
N HIS A 128 2.40 -15.17 -21.63
CA HIS A 128 3.39 -16.00 -22.29
C HIS A 128 3.69 -17.23 -21.42
N ALA A 129 4.19 -18.30 -22.03
CA ALA A 129 4.58 -19.49 -21.28
C ALA A 129 5.76 -19.14 -20.35
N CYS A 130 5.61 -19.41 -19.06
CA CYS A 130 6.59 -19.05 -18.02
C CYS A 130 8.00 -19.64 -18.25
N SER A 131 8.11 -20.67 -19.09
CA SER A 131 9.36 -21.31 -19.50
C SER A 131 10.14 -20.55 -20.57
N HIS A 132 9.58 -19.50 -21.18
CA HIS A 132 10.31 -18.68 -22.16
C HIS A 132 11.34 -17.78 -21.49
N GLY A 133 12.48 -17.60 -22.15
CA GLY A 133 13.53 -16.69 -21.73
C GLY A 133 13.22 -15.26 -22.17
N HIS A 134 12.97 -14.36 -21.22
CA HIS A 134 12.84 -12.93 -21.50
C HIS A 134 13.73 -12.12 -20.57
N ASN A 135 14.10 -10.92 -21.04
CA ASN A 135 14.63 -9.87 -20.16
C ASN A 135 13.55 -9.48 -19.17
N PHE A 136 13.91 -8.86 -18.04
CA PHE A 136 12.94 -8.68 -16.96
C PHE A 136 13.16 -7.37 -16.21
N ILE A 137 12.14 -6.95 -15.47
CA ILE A 137 12.20 -5.75 -14.65
C ILE A 137 12.00 -6.15 -13.19
N CYS A 138 12.98 -5.82 -12.37
CA CYS A 138 12.83 -5.87 -10.92
C CYS A 138 12.29 -4.53 -10.43
N TYR A 139 11.58 -4.51 -9.31
CA TYR A 139 11.39 -3.28 -8.56
C TYR A 139 12.20 -3.31 -7.27
N GLN A 140 12.63 -2.13 -6.85
CA GLN A 140 13.20 -1.85 -5.56
C GLN A 140 12.29 -0.86 -4.85
N GLY A 141 11.65 -1.30 -3.78
CA GLY A 141 10.75 -0.49 -2.96
C GLY A 141 10.97 -0.78 -1.48
N THR A 142 10.41 0.04 -0.60
CA THR A 142 10.33 -0.35 0.81
C THR A 142 9.32 -1.49 0.91
N GLN A 143 9.82 -2.73 0.98
CA GLN A 143 9.05 -3.82 1.58
C GLN A 143 8.50 -3.27 2.90
N LEU A 144 7.18 -3.24 3.02
CA LEU A 144 6.54 -2.81 4.25
C LEU A 144 6.95 -3.84 5.29
N ASP A 145 7.89 -3.49 6.17
CA ASP A 145 8.41 -4.37 7.22
C ASP A 145 7.23 -4.76 8.13
N PRO A 146 6.73 -6.01 8.01
CA PRO A 146 5.53 -6.38 8.70
C PRO A 146 5.85 -6.59 10.18
N GLN A 147 5.23 -5.80 11.04
CA GLN A 147 5.23 -6.08 12.47
C GLN A 147 4.19 -7.15 12.79
N PHE A 148 4.69 -8.32 13.18
CA PHE A 148 3.88 -9.41 13.66
C PHE A 148 3.42 -9.18 15.10
N VAL A 149 2.14 -9.46 15.36
CA VAL A 149 1.51 -9.29 16.68
C VAL A 149 0.88 -10.61 17.10
N TYR A 150 1.37 -11.19 18.20
CA TYR A 150 0.83 -12.41 18.77
C TYR A 150 -0.43 -12.11 19.59
N ILE A 151 -1.51 -12.82 19.30
CA ILE A 151 -2.78 -12.75 20.01
C ILE A 151 -3.01 -14.07 20.74
N SER A 152 -3.07 -14.01 22.06
CA SER A 152 -3.23 -15.18 22.94
C SER A 152 -4.65 -15.75 22.98
N LYS A 153 -5.64 -15.11 22.33
CA LYS A 153 -7.02 -15.58 22.26
C LYS A 153 -7.09 -16.87 21.44
N SER A 154 -7.77 -17.89 21.96
CA SER A 154 -7.97 -19.16 21.27
C SER A 154 -9.19 -19.11 20.36
N MET A 155 -8.98 -19.12 19.04
CA MET A 155 -10.04 -18.98 18.02
C MET A 155 -9.85 -20.00 16.89
N ASN A 156 -10.95 -20.34 16.19
CA ASN A 156 -10.83 -21.06 14.92
C ASN A 156 -10.27 -20.13 13.83
N TRP A 157 -9.72 -20.70 12.75
CA TRP A 157 -8.93 -19.94 11.79
C TRP A 157 -9.70 -18.75 11.18
N SER A 158 -10.95 -18.97 10.77
CA SER A 158 -11.79 -17.90 10.20
C SER A 158 -12.13 -16.80 11.20
N SER A 159 -12.29 -17.12 12.48
CA SER A 159 -12.52 -16.11 13.52
C SER A 159 -11.24 -15.35 13.89
N ALA A 160 -10.09 -16.03 13.89
CA ALA A 160 -8.78 -15.41 14.04
C ALA A 160 -8.48 -14.44 12.89
N GLN A 161 -8.77 -14.83 11.65
CA GLN A 161 -8.67 -13.97 10.46
C GLN A 161 -9.55 -12.73 10.59
N ARG A 162 -10.83 -12.93 10.95
CA ARG A 162 -11.76 -11.81 11.18
C ARG A 162 -11.23 -10.86 12.24
N TYR A 163 -10.74 -11.38 13.36
CA TYR A 163 -10.13 -10.57 14.41
C TYR A 163 -8.94 -9.77 13.90
N CYS A 164 -8.03 -10.40 13.13
CA CYS A 164 -6.89 -9.70 12.57
C CYS A 164 -7.31 -8.60 11.60
N ARG A 165 -8.31 -8.82 10.74
CA ARG A 165 -8.83 -7.79 9.82
C ARG A 165 -9.57 -6.65 10.51
N GLU A 166 -10.14 -6.91 11.69
CA GLU A 166 -10.81 -5.89 12.50
C GLU A 166 -9.82 -4.99 13.27
N ASN A 167 -8.65 -5.53 13.65
CA ASN A 167 -7.73 -4.87 14.59
C ASN A 167 -6.32 -4.59 14.00
N TYR A 168 -5.99 -5.20 12.88
CA TYR A 168 -4.71 -5.18 12.18
C TYR A 168 -4.98 -5.27 10.65
N ILE A 169 -4.01 -5.72 9.85
CA ILE A 169 -4.21 -5.91 8.41
C ILE A 169 -4.84 -7.28 8.14
N ASP A 170 -4.14 -8.37 8.45
CA ASP A 170 -4.66 -9.74 8.34
C ASP A 170 -3.84 -10.70 9.23
N LEU A 171 -4.13 -12.00 9.18
CA LEU A 171 -3.25 -13.05 9.70
C LEU A 171 -1.88 -12.99 9.01
N ALA A 172 -0.84 -13.31 9.76
CA ALA A 172 0.54 -13.22 9.33
C ALA A 172 0.84 -14.08 8.10
N THR A 173 1.34 -13.43 7.05
CA THR A 173 1.99 -14.09 5.92
C THR A 173 3.46 -14.24 6.20
N VAL A 174 4.02 -15.39 5.84
CA VAL A 174 5.44 -15.69 6.04
C VAL A 174 6.10 -15.85 4.67
N ARG A 175 7.04 -14.98 4.37
CA ARG A 175 7.64 -14.80 3.04
C ARG A 175 9.08 -15.30 2.98
N ASP A 176 9.76 -15.32 4.12
CA ASP A 176 11.11 -15.83 4.24
C ASP A 176 11.37 -16.40 5.64
N ASP A 177 12.57 -16.94 5.83
CA ASP A 177 13.00 -17.51 7.10
C ASP A 177 13.15 -16.45 8.21
N THR A 178 13.45 -15.19 7.86
CA THR A 178 13.59 -14.09 8.83
C THR A 178 12.24 -13.81 9.49
N GLU A 179 11.18 -13.66 8.70
CA GLU A 179 9.81 -13.48 9.20
C GLU A 179 9.34 -14.69 9.99
N ASN A 180 9.67 -15.89 9.51
CA ASN A 180 9.36 -17.11 10.22
C ASN A 180 9.98 -17.12 11.62
N GLN A 181 11.26 -16.72 11.74
CA GLN A 181 11.97 -16.57 13.01
C GLN A 181 11.37 -15.48 13.90
N GLN A 182 10.97 -14.32 13.35
CA GLN A 182 10.27 -13.28 14.11
C GLN A 182 8.98 -13.81 14.75
N ILE A 183 8.17 -14.54 13.98
CA ILE A 183 6.95 -15.19 14.48
C ILE A 183 7.26 -16.25 15.53
N GLN A 184 8.39 -16.97 15.43
CA GLN A 184 8.84 -17.90 16.47
C GLN A 184 9.15 -17.18 17.79
N ASN A 185 9.76 -16.00 17.73
CA ASN A 185 10.19 -15.24 18.90
C ASN A 185 9.02 -14.59 19.67
N LEU A 186 7.87 -14.39 19.02
CA LEU A 186 6.71 -13.72 19.62
C LEU A 186 5.84 -14.63 20.50
N LYS A 187 5.92 -15.94 20.32
CA LYS A 187 5.00 -16.91 20.94
C LYS A 187 5.65 -17.63 22.14
N PRO A 188 4.86 -18.06 23.15
CA PRO A 188 5.36 -18.87 24.24
C PRO A 188 5.97 -20.20 23.75
N SER A 189 7.06 -20.64 24.40
CA SER A 189 7.78 -21.86 24.01
C SER A 189 6.85 -23.08 23.99
N GLY A 190 6.72 -23.73 22.81
CA GLY A 190 5.92 -24.94 22.61
C GLY A 190 4.44 -24.70 22.21
N GLY A 191 3.98 -23.45 22.12
CA GLY A 191 2.62 -23.12 21.70
C GLY A 191 2.44 -23.05 20.18
N TRP A 192 1.29 -23.54 19.69
CA TRP A 192 0.86 -23.38 18.29
C TRP A 192 0.20 -22.02 18.07
N ALA A 193 0.41 -21.41 16.91
CA ALA A 193 -0.32 -20.21 16.51
C ALA A 193 -0.78 -20.26 15.04
N TRP A 194 -2.00 -19.80 14.75
CA TRP A 194 -2.45 -19.62 13.38
C TRP A 194 -1.63 -18.56 12.66
N ILE A 195 -1.32 -18.86 11.40
CA ILE A 195 -0.80 -17.94 10.39
C ILE A 195 -1.79 -17.88 9.21
N GLY A 196 -1.56 -16.99 8.26
CA GLY A 196 -2.47 -16.74 7.14
C GLY A 196 -2.63 -17.90 6.16
N LEU A 197 -1.90 -19.00 6.32
CA LEU A 197 -1.92 -20.12 5.39
C LEU A 197 -3.23 -20.92 5.50
N PHE A 198 -3.93 -21.14 4.39
CA PHE A 198 -5.11 -22.00 4.31
C PHE A 198 -5.18 -22.76 2.98
N ARG A 199 -5.96 -23.85 2.92
CA ARG A 199 -6.16 -24.66 1.71
C ARG A 199 -7.64 -24.87 1.39
N ASN A 200 -8.06 -24.56 0.15
CA ASN A 200 -9.38 -24.88 -0.39
C ASN A 200 -9.49 -24.63 -1.93
N PRO A 201 -9.35 -25.62 -2.84
CA PRO A 201 -8.61 -26.89 -2.81
C PRO A 201 -7.09 -26.73 -3.01
N ASP A 202 -6.62 -25.55 -3.38
CA ASP A 202 -5.19 -25.16 -3.46
C ASP A 202 -4.76 -24.40 -2.21
N THR A 203 -3.44 -24.19 -2.06
CA THR A 203 -2.86 -23.51 -0.89
C THR A 203 -2.76 -22.00 -1.14
N TYR A 204 -3.25 -21.21 -0.19
CA TYR A 204 -3.33 -19.75 -0.27
C TYR A 204 -2.91 -19.10 1.05
N TRP A 205 -2.52 -17.84 0.99
CA TRP A 205 -2.36 -16.98 2.16
C TRP A 205 -3.59 -16.07 2.32
N SER A 206 -3.94 -15.76 3.56
CA SER A 206 -5.16 -15.02 3.95
C SER A 206 -5.20 -13.62 3.38
N ASP A 207 -4.03 -13.00 3.26
CA ASP A 207 -3.84 -11.70 2.64
C ASP A 207 -3.86 -11.76 1.11
N GLY A 208 -4.15 -12.90 0.49
CA GLY A 208 -4.15 -13.09 -0.95
C GLY A 208 -2.75 -13.17 -1.59
N SER A 209 -1.70 -13.22 -0.78
CA SER A 209 -0.32 -13.27 -1.27
C SER A 209 0.05 -14.59 -1.95
N GLY A 210 0.94 -14.49 -2.95
CA GLY A 210 1.49 -15.62 -3.68
C GLY A 210 2.77 -16.20 -3.07
N SER A 211 3.05 -15.98 -1.77
CA SER A 211 4.32 -16.40 -1.16
C SER A 211 4.63 -17.88 -1.43
N SER A 212 5.78 -18.14 -2.06
CA SER A 212 6.29 -19.47 -2.40
C SER A 212 7.11 -20.09 -1.28
N PHE A 213 7.36 -19.35 -0.20
CA PHE A 213 8.05 -19.88 0.97
C PHE A 213 7.19 -20.93 1.67
N THR A 214 7.77 -22.10 1.88
CA THR A 214 7.14 -23.17 2.64
C THR A 214 8.11 -23.71 3.67
N TYR A 215 7.59 -23.99 4.86
CA TYR A 215 8.43 -24.44 5.96
C TYR A 215 7.82 -25.62 6.72
N TRP A 216 7.30 -26.59 5.96
CA TRP A 216 6.55 -27.73 6.49
C TRP A 216 7.42 -28.72 7.31
N ASP A 217 6.84 -29.25 8.38
CA ASP A 217 7.41 -30.38 9.12
C ASP A 217 7.23 -31.69 8.34
N GLY A 218 8.32 -32.37 7.99
CA GLY A 218 8.32 -33.64 7.25
C GLY A 218 8.67 -33.59 5.76
N GLY A 219 9.13 -32.46 5.21
CA GLY A 219 9.78 -32.35 3.89
C GLY A 219 8.93 -32.66 2.65
N SER A 220 7.70 -33.14 2.83
CA SER A 220 6.73 -33.41 1.76
C SER A 220 5.41 -32.72 2.10
N HIS A 221 4.87 -32.01 1.12
CA HIS A 221 3.56 -31.39 1.18
C HIS A 221 2.52 -32.43 1.64
N PRO A 222 1.58 -32.10 2.56
CA PRO A 222 0.43 -32.96 2.85
C PRO A 222 -0.56 -32.90 1.67
N LEU A 223 -0.15 -33.42 0.51
CA LEU A 223 -0.95 -33.53 -0.70
C LEU A 223 -1.77 -34.83 -0.74
N GLY A 224 -1.57 -35.74 0.21
CA GLY A 224 -2.39 -36.93 0.37
C GLY A 224 -3.28 -36.85 1.61
N SER A 225 -4.59 -36.64 1.41
CA SER A 225 -5.71 -36.96 2.32
C SER A 225 -6.59 -35.82 2.88
N LEU A 226 -6.20 -34.53 2.83
CA LEU A 226 -7.04 -33.44 3.37
C LEU A 226 -7.42 -32.42 2.29
N SER A 227 -8.70 -32.33 1.93
CA SER A 227 -9.22 -31.38 0.94
C SER A 227 -9.30 -29.93 1.46
N ARG A 228 -9.29 -29.74 2.80
CA ARG A 228 -9.28 -28.44 3.48
C ARG A 228 -8.43 -28.51 4.75
N PHE A 229 -7.47 -27.59 4.89
CA PHE A 229 -6.67 -27.43 6.11
C PHE A 229 -6.27 -25.97 6.30
N CYS A 230 -5.87 -25.63 7.53
CA CYS A 230 -5.29 -24.35 7.87
C CYS A 230 -3.88 -24.55 8.45
N GLY A 231 -2.96 -23.64 8.15
CA GLY A 231 -1.58 -23.72 8.59
C GLY A 231 -1.38 -23.09 9.96
N ALA A 232 -0.78 -23.84 10.88
CA ALA A 232 -0.32 -23.33 12.15
C ALA A 232 1.20 -23.48 12.28
N ALA A 233 1.83 -22.46 12.85
CA ALA A 233 3.25 -22.49 13.18
C ALA A 233 3.47 -23.09 14.59
N ALA A 234 4.29 -24.15 14.70
CA ALA A 234 5.16 -24.58 15.84
C ALA A 234 5.07 -26.05 16.28
N VAL A 235 6.21 -26.73 16.56
CA VAL A 235 6.64 -27.15 17.92
C VAL A 235 8.13 -27.57 17.89
N GLN A 236 8.92 -26.90 18.76
CA GLN A 236 10.29 -27.19 19.24
C GLN A 236 11.48 -27.13 18.24
N LYS A 237 12.32 -26.11 18.48
CA LYS A 237 13.67 -25.84 17.92
C LYS A 237 13.81 -25.63 16.42
N SER A 238 12.83 -26.00 15.58
CA SER A 238 12.99 -25.92 14.11
C SER A 238 12.16 -24.85 13.42
N GLY A 239 11.10 -24.31 14.03
CA GLY A 239 10.26 -23.27 13.42
C GLY A 239 9.24 -23.73 12.37
N LYS A 240 9.12 -25.05 12.12
CA LYS A 240 8.30 -25.63 11.04
C LYS A 240 6.77 -25.51 11.23
N TRP A 241 6.04 -25.51 10.11
CA TRP A 241 4.59 -25.38 10.01
C TRP A 241 3.91 -26.75 9.95
N LYS A 242 2.65 -26.82 10.39
CA LYS A 242 1.82 -28.03 10.31
C LYS A 242 0.41 -27.70 9.85
N ALA A 243 -0.14 -28.57 9.01
CA ALA A 243 -1.54 -28.54 8.63
C ALA A 243 -2.40 -28.98 9.82
N LYS A 244 -3.41 -28.20 10.14
CA LYS A 244 -4.38 -28.42 11.22
C LYS A 244 -5.80 -28.29 10.69
N SER A 245 -6.77 -28.80 11.44
CA SER A 245 -8.17 -28.55 11.14
C SER A 245 -8.45 -27.06 11.31
N CYS A 246 -9.11 -26.43 10.34
CA CYS A 246 -9.47 -25.01 10.44
C CYS A 246 -10.41 -24.70 11.62
N GLU A 247 -11.07 -25.73 12.18
CA GLU A 247 -11.93 -25.64 13.35
C GLU A 247 -11.19 -25.75 14.70
N ASP A 248 -9.90 -26.12 14.68
CA ASP A 248 -9.08 -26.13 15.89
C ASP A 248 -9.03 -24.71 16.50
N ARG A 249 -9.03 -24.60 17.83
CA ARG A 249 -8.95 -23.29 18.50
C ARG A 249 -7.54 -23.03 18.98
N LEU A 250 -6.83 -22.14 18.30
CA LEU A 250 -5.44 -21.79 18.60
C LEU A 250 -5.30 -20.27 18.82
N PRO A 251 -4.28 -19.83 19.59
CA PRO A 251 -3.71 -18.49 19.46
C PRO A 251 -3.34 -18.18 18.01
N PHE A 252 -3.10 -16.92 17.68
CA PHE A 252 -2.86 -16.52 16.30
C PHE A 252 -1.96 -15.30 16.17
N VAL A 253 -1.36 -15.12 15.00
CA VAL A 253 -0.47 -14.00 14.72
C VAL A 253 -1.06 -13.16 13.61
N CYS A 254 -1.27 -11.88 13.89
CA CYS A 254 -1.64 -10.89 12.88
C CYS A 254 -0.38 -10.18 12.37
N TYR A 255 -0.45 -9.53 11.21
CA TYR A 255 0.58 -8.56 10.81
C TYR A 255 0.00 -7.16 10.67
N SER A 256 0.88 -6.20 10.89
CA SER A 256 0.69 -4.76 10.72
C SER A 256 1.95 -4.19 10.06
N ILE A 257 1.96 -2.92 9.68
CA ILE A 257 3.16 -2.29 9.12
C ILE A 257 3.74 -1.36 10.19
N THR A 258 5.06 -1.30 10.33
CA THR A 258 5.74 -0.39 11.29
C THR A 258 5.07 0.99 11.38
N GLY A 259 4.59 1.35 12.58
CA GLY A 259 3.93 2.64 12.86
C GLY A 259 2.39 2.64 12.79
N THR A 260 1.74 1.49 12.62
CA THR A 260 0.27 1.39 12.48
C THR A 260 -0.41 0.76 13.69
N GLN A 261 -0.55 1.51 14.78
CA GLN A 261 -1.89 1.56 15.38
C GLN A 261 -2.64 2.56 14.51
N LEU A 262 -3.22 2.06 13.41
CA LEU A 262 -4.02 2.89 12.49
C LEU A 262 -5.23 3.36 13.27
N ASP A 263 -5.18 4.61 13.75
CA ASP A 263 -6.38 5.40 13.94
C ASP A 263 -6.59 6.17 12.62
N PRO A 264 -7.21 5.56 11.59
CA PRO A 264 -7.44 6.21 10.32
C PRO A 264 -8.28 7.47 10.56
N GLN A 265 -7.73 8.63 10.21
CA GLN A 265 -8.45 9.89 10.32
C GLN A 265 -9.31 10.09 9.07
N PHE A 266 -10.57 10.42 9.29
CA PHE A 266 -11.48 10.83 8.23
C PHE A 266 -11.20 12.29 7.84
N VAL A 267 -11.12 12.55 6.54
CA VAL A 267 -10.95 13.91 6.00
C VAL A 267 -12.10 14.20 5.04
N VAL A 268 -12.92 15.20 5.37
CA VAL A 268 -14.06 15.60 4.53
C VAL A 268 -13.61 16.60 3.47
N ILE A 269 -13.77 16.22 2.20
CA ILE A 269 -13.48 17.06 1.04
C ILE A 269 -14.77 17.70 0.56
N ARG A 270 -14.80 19.04 0.57
CA ARG A 270 -15.99 19.85 0.23
C ARG A 270 -16.08 20.19 -1.27
N LYS A 271 -15.65 19.27 -2.13
CA LYS A 271 -15.76 19.39 -3.59
C LYS A 271 -16.83 18.42 -4.08
N ASP A 272 -17.72 18.88 -4.94
CA ASP A 272 -18.78 18.03 -5.47
C ASP A 272 -18.28 17.23 -6.67
N MET A 273 -18.19 15.91 -6.51
CA MET A 273 -17.64 14.99 -7.50
C MET A 273 -18.51 13.73 -7.64
N SER A 274 -18.48 13.10 -8.82
CA SER A 274 -19.01 11.73 -8.98
C SER A 274 -18.23 10.77 -8.09
N TRP A 275 -18.81 9.64 -7.73
CA TRP A 275 -18.17 8.70 -6.81
C TRP A 275 -16.80 8.24 -7.33
N SER A 276 -16.69 7.91 -8.62
CA SER A 276 -15.44 7.49 -9.25
C SER A 276 -14.38 8.61 -9.28
N SER A 277 -14.80 9.86 -9.47
CA SER A 277 -13.90 11.02 -9.42
C SER A 277 -13.44 11.33 -8.00
N ALA A 278 -14.33 11.18 -7.02
CA ALA A 278 -14.02 11.32 -5.60
C ALA A 278 -13.02 10.25 -5.13
N GLN A 279 -13.21 9.00 -5.55
CA GLN A 279 -12.27 7.91 -5.32
C GLN A 279 -10.89 8.22 -5.87
N ARG A 280 -10.81 8.63 -7.16
CA ARG A 280 -9.55 9.03 -7.78
C ARG A 280 -8.88 10.16 -7.01
N TYR A 281 -9.62 11.19 -6.62
CA TYR A 281 -9.09 12.30 -5.82
C TYR A 281 -8.55 11.82 -4.47
N CYS A 282 -9.27 10.93 -3.77
CA CYS A 282 -8.80 10.37 -2.51
C CYS A 282 -7.53 9.55 -2.71
N ARG A 283 -7.42 8.73 -3.76
CA ARG A 283 -6.21 7.95 -4.05
C ARG A 283 -5.02 8.81 -4.47
N GLU A 284 -5.26 9.96 -5.08
CA GLU A 284 -4.21 10.93 -5.45
C GLU A 284 -3.68 11.76 -4.26
N ASN A 285 -4.51 12.02 -3.24
CA ASN A 285 -4.21 13.00 -2.19
C ASN A 285 -4.21 12.42 -0.77
N TYR A 286 -4.81 11.25 -0.60
CA TYR A 286 -5.01 10.51 0.64
C TYR A 286 -4.80 9.03 0.31
N ILE A 287 -5.48 8.11 1.01
CA ILE A 287 -5.32 6.68 0.73
C ILE A 287 -6.47 6.16 -0.13
N ASP A 288 -7.72 6.29 0.31
CA ASP A 288 -8.92 6.06 -0.53
C ASP A 288 -10.14 6.76 0.08
N LEU A 289 -11.31 6.60 -0.54
CA LEU A 289 -12.60 6.90 0.08
C LEU A 289 -12.77 6.11 1.39
N ALA A 290 -13.48 6.74 2.32
CA ALA A 290 -13.64 6.20 3.67
C ALA A 290 -14.45 4.90 3.70
N THR A 291 -13.81 3.85 4.19
CA THR A 291 -14.49 2.64 4.66
C THR A 291 -15.02 2.86 6.06
N VAL A 292 -16.25 2.42 6.31
CA VAL A 292 -16.89 2.51 7.64
C VAL A 292 -16.99 1.10 8.22
N ARG A 293 -16.22 0.84 9.28
CA ARG A 293 -16.01 -0.51 9.83
C ARG A 293 -16.89 -0.80 11.04
N ASN A 294 -17.36 0.24 11.72
CA ASN A 294 -18.15 0.14 12.94
C ASN A 294 -18.95 1.42 13.18
N ASP A 295 -19.80 1.37 14.19
CA ASP A 295 -20.64 2.51 14.57
C ASP A 295 -19.83 3.71 15.08
N THR A 296 -18.69 3.48 15.75
CA THR A 296 -17.81 4.57 16.23
C THR A 296 -17.29 5.42 15.07
N GLU A 297 -16.78 4.78 14.02
CA GLU A 297 -16.33 5.46 12.80
C GLU A 297 -17.49 6.17 12.09
N ASN A 298 -18.66 5.52 12.03
CA ASN A 298 -19.86 6.12 11.44
C ASN A 298 -20.27 7.40 12.18
N GLN A 299 -20.25 7.38 13.52
CA GLN A 299 -20.54 8.55 14.35
C GLN A 299 -19.47 9.65 14.20
N GLN A 300 -18.20 9.29 14.00
CA GLN A 300 -17.14 10.27 13.72
C GLN A 300 -17.42 10.98 12.38
N ILE A 301 -17.65 10.24 11.30
CA ILE A 301 -18.00 10.80 9.99
C ILE A 301 -19.24 11.68 10.10
N GLN A 302 -20.28 11.21 10.81
CA GLN A 302 -21.53 11.95 11.01
C GLN A 302 -21.30 13.33 11.62
N LYS A 303 -20.39 13.47 12.59
CA LYS A 303 -20.06 14.76 13.23
C LYS A 303 -19.33 15.71 12.28
N MET A 304 -18.67 15.20 11.24
CA MET A 304 -17.82 15.97 10.32
C MET A 304 -18.56 16.44 9.07
N ILE A 305 -19.55 15.68 8.60
CA ILE A 305 -20.31 15.98 7.38
C ILE A 305 -21.45 16.97 7.64
N ARG A 306 -21.89 17.69 6.60
CA ARG A 306 -23.01 18.67 6.67
C ARG A 306 -24.18 18.36 5.73
N THR A 307 -23.95 17.49 4.76
CA THR A 307 -24.90 17.11 3.71
C THR A 307 -24.60 15.67 3.31
N TRP A 308 -25.31 15.17 2.30
CA TRP A 308 -25.01 13.92 1.61
C TRP A 308 -23.54 13.88 1.22
N THR A 309 -22.81 12.89 1.71
CA THR A 309 -21.36 12.79 1.50
C THR A 309 -21.00 11.38 1.09
N TRP A 310 -20.24 11.21 0.01
CA TRP A 310 -19.78 9.89 -0.45
C TRP A 310 -18.89 9.21 0.59
N ILE A 311 -19.13 7.91 0.75
CA ILE A 311 -18.25 6.95 1.43
C ILE A 311 -17.84 5.87 0.43
N GLY A 312 -16.87 5.03 0.80
CA GLY A 312 -16.23 4.06 -0.09
C GLY A 312 -17.11 2.87 -0.51
N LEU A 313 -18.35 2.77 -0.07
CA LEU A 313 -19.22 1.64 -0.39
C LEU A 313 -19.90 1.83 -1.75
N PHE A 314 -19.75 0.86 -2.64
CA PHE A 314 -20.38 0.84 -3.97
C PHE A 314 -20.88 -0.55 -4.34
N ARG A 315 -21.71 -0.64 -5.38
CA ARG A 315 -22.25 -1.91 -5.89
C ARG A 315 -22.08 -2.06 -7.39
N ASN A 316 -21.42 -3.14 -7.82
CA ASN A 316 -21.27 -3.51 -9.23
C ASN A 316 -20.80 -4.97 -9.44
N PRO A 317 -21.67 -5.96 -9.68
CA PRO A 317 -23.08 -6.10 -9.27
C PRO A 317 -23.24 -6.48 -7.79
N ASP A 318 -22.16 -6.88 -7.11
CA ASP A 318 -22.09 -7.10 -5.66
C ASP A 318 -21.60 -5.86 -4.93
N THR A 319 -21.72 -5.85 -3.61
CA THR A 319 -21.38 -4.70 -2.76
C THR A 319 -19.94 -4.79 -2.29
N TYR A 320 -19.16 -3.75 -2.55
CA TYR A 320 -17.74 -3.68 -2.25
C TYR A 320 -17.38 -2.36 -1.58
N TRP A 321 -16.35 -2.38 -0.75
CA TRP A 321 -15.68 -1.16 -0.30
C TRP A 321 -14.55 -0.79 -1.28
N SER A 322 -14.34 0.50 -1.49
CA SER A 322 -13.34 1.04 -2.40
C SER A 322 -11.92 0.61 -2.08
N ASP A 323 -11.64 0.35 -0.80
CA ASP A 323 -10.34 -0.13 -0.32
C ASP A 323 -10.18 -1.65 -0.40
N GLY A 324 -11.13 -2.37 -1.01
CA GLY A 324 -11.13 -3.83 -1.11
C GLY A 324 -11.47 -4.56 0.20
N SER A 325 -11.79 -3.83 1.28
CA SER A 325 -12.08 -4.45 2.57
C SER A 325 -13.42 -5.19 2.58
N ASN A 326 -13.53 -6.20 3.45
CA ASN A 326 -14.74 -7.00 3.63
C ASN A 326 -15.55 -6.55 4.87
N SER A 327 -15.64 -5.24 5.14
CA SER A 327 -16.42 -4.72 6.28
C SER A 327 -17.89 -5.10 6.13
N SER A 328 -18.42 -5.80 7.14
CA SER A 328 -19.82 -6.24 7.22
C SER A 328 -20.72 -5.23 7.94
N PHE A 329 -20.16 -4.13 8.46
CA PHE A 329 -20.94 -3.08 9.09
C PHE A 329 -21.82 -2.39 8.05
N THR A 330 -23.10 -2.27 8.36
CA THR A 330 -24.05 -1.54 7.52
C THR A 330 -24.89 -0.61 8.37
N TYR A 331 -25.19 0.57 7.82
CA TYR A 331 -25.96 1.58 8.54
C TYR A 331 -27.01 2.22 7.63
N TRP A 332 -27.71 1.41 6.86
CA TRP A 332 -28.70 1.86 5.87
C TRP A 332 -29.92 2.54 6.51
N ASP A 333 -30.48 3.52 5.80
CA ASP A 333 -31.79 4.11 6.12
C ASP A 333 -32.94 3.14 5.82
N SER A 334 -34.00 3.18 6.63
CA SER A 334 -35.16 2.31 6.45
C SER A 334 -35.80 2.58 5.08
N GLY A 335 -35.85 1.55 4.22
CA GLY A 335 -36.33 1.67 2.84
C GLY A 335 -35.26 2.08 1.80
N SER A 336 -34.02 2.36 2.24
CA SER A 336 -32.86 2.59 1.36
C SER A 336 -31.91 1.40 1.29
N HIS A 337 -32.22 0.33 2.04
CA HIS A 337 -31.55 -0.95 1.90
C HIS A 337 -31.87 -1.52 0.51
N PRO A 338 -30.88 -1.87 -0.32
CA PRO A 338 -31.08 -2.36 -1.68
C PRO A 338 -31.50 -3.83 -1.68
N LEU A 339 -32.62 -4.15 -1.03
CA LEU A 339 -33.28 -5.44 -1.17
C LEU A 339 -34.16 -5.39 -2.43
N GLY A 340 -33.64 -5.93 -3.54
CA GLY A 340 -34.43 -6.24 -4.73
C GLY A 340 -34.18 -5.41 -6.00
N SER A 341 -33.25 -4.45 -6.03
CA SER A 341 -32.88 -3.74 -7.27
C SER A 341 -31.53 -4.22 -7.82
N LEU A 342 -31.50 -4.64 -9.09
CA LEU A 342 -30.31 -4.98 -9.88
C LEU A 342 -29.46 -3.74 -10.26
N SER A 343 -29.80 -2.54 -9.78
CA SER A 343 -29.12 -1.31 -10.20
C SER A 343 -27.83 -1.06 -9.42
N ARG A 344 -26.72 -0.83 -10.15
CA ARG A 344 -25.47 -0.25 -9.63
C ARG A 344 -25.76 0.98 -8.78
N PHE A 345 -25.11 1.12 -7.63
CA PHE A 345 -25.25 2.29 -6.76
C PHE A 345 -23.95 2.61 -6.03
N CYS A 346 -23.90 3.82 -5.49
CA CYS A 346 -22.85 4.27 -4.58
C CYS A 346 -23.50 4.76 -3.28
N ALA A 347 -22.86 4.55 -2.13
CA ALA A 347 -23.43 4.89 -0.83
C ALA A 347 -23.01 6.28 -0.38
N ALA A 348 -23.98 7.07 0.08
CA ALA A 348 -23.73 8.38 0.70
C ALA A 348 -24.25 8.40 2.15
N ALA A 349 -23.44 8.92 3.06
CA ALA A 349 -23.80 9.15 4.46
C ALA A 349 -24.53 10.48 4.65
N VAL A 350 -25.41 10.54 5.65
CA VAL A 350 -26.24 11.72 5.97
C VAL A 350 -25.95 12.22 7.37
N GLN A 351 -25.66 13.52 7.53
CA GLN A 351 -25.36 14.13 8.83
C GLN A 351 -26.46 13.89 9.88
N LYS A 352 -27.73 14.15 9.54
CA LYS A 352 -28.82 14.17 10.54
C LYS A 352 -29.12 12.80 11.15
N SER A 353 -29.08 11.73 10.36
CA SER A 353 -29.41 10.39 10.80
C SER A 353 -28.18 9.50 11.01
N GLY A 354 -27.02 9.88 10.47
CA GLY A 354 -25.85 9.00 10.36
C GLY A 354 -26.05 7.86 9.36
N ARG A 355 -27.26 7.71 8.80
CA ARG A 355 -27.66 6.59 7.94
C ARG A 355 -27.24 6.78 6.50
N TRP A 356 -27.00 5.66 5.83
CA TRP A 356 -26.54 5.61 4.46
C TRP A 356 -27.73 5.47 3.51
N LYS A 357 -27.62 6.06 2.31
CA LYS A 357 -28.52 5.74 1.20
C LYS A 357 -27.75 5.38 -0.06
N ALA A 358 -28.36 4.46 -0.80
CA ALA A 358 -27.97 4.18 -2.18
C ALA A 358 -28.34 5.40 -3.05
N LYS A 359 -27.38 5.84 -3.85
CA LYS A 359 -27.47 6.99 -4.75
C LYS A 359 -26.89 6.62 -6.11
N SER A 360 -27.25 7.37 -7.15
CA SER A 360 -26.60 7.22 -8.45
C SER A 360 -25.13 7.62 -8.33
N CYS A 361 -24.21 6.78 -8.81
CA CYS A 361 -22.76 7.06 -8.76
C CYS A 361 -22.34 8.32 -9.54
N GLU A 362 -23.21 8.79 -10.44
CA GLU A 362 -23.01 10.02 -11.23
C GLU A 362 -23.44 11.30 -10.50
N GLU A 363 -24.13 11.20 -9.36
CA GLU A 363 -24.42 12.37 -8.52
C GLU A 363 -23.12 13.02 -8.04
N ARG A 364 -23.11 14.36 -7.95
CA ARG A 364 -21.94 15.11 -7.51
C ARG A 364 -22.13 15.51 -6.05
N LEU A 365 -21.37 14.88 -5.16
CA LEU A 365 -21.44 15.12 -3.72
C LEU A 365 -20.04 15.39 -3.15
N PRO A 366 -19.95 16.09 -2.00
CA PRO A 366 -18.78 16.05 -1.13
C PRO A 366 -18.45 14.61 -0.76
N PHE A 367 -17.22 14.36 -0.30
CA PHE A 367 -16.76 12.99 -0.04
C PHE A 367 -15.79 12.91 1.12
N VAL A 368 -15.70 11.74 1.75
CA VAL A 368 -14.77 11.49 2.86
C VAL A 368 -13.65 10.57 2.39
N CYS A 369 -12.40 11.00 2.58
CA CYS A 369 -11.23 10.16 2.40
C CYS A 369 -10.73 9.63 3.76
N TYR A 370 -10.02 8.51 3.76
CA TYR A 370 -9.22 8.10 4.92
C TYR A 370 -7.75 8.52 4.78
N SER A 371 -7.15 8.92 5.89
CA SER A 371 -5.77 9.40 5.97
C SER A 371 -5.09 8.84 7.22
N ILE A 372 -3.77 8.66 7.16
CA ILE A 372 -2.96 8.37 8.35
C ILE A 372 -2.48 9.70 8.92
N PRO A 373 -2.62 9.96 10.23
CA PRO A 373 -2.20 11.23 10.80
C PRO A 373 -0.71 11.46 10.60
N VAL A 374 -0.39 12.54 9.89
CA VAL A 374 0.98 12.97 9.70
C VAL A 374 1.37 14.04 10.71
N LYS A 375 2.43 13.79 11.48
CA LYS A 375 3.12 14.82 12.27
C LYS A 375 3.80 15.82 11.32
N ARG A 376 3.29 17.05 11.27
CA ARG A 376 3.94 18.19 10.60
C ARG A 376 4.72 19.01 11.63
N GLN A 377 6.03 19.14 11.43
CA GLN A 377 6.93 19.95 12.24
C GLN A 377 7.45 21.12 11.40
N VAL A 378 7.55 22.31 12.00
CA VAL A 378 8.09 23.51 11.32
C VAL A 378 9.50 23.74 11.83
N VAL A 379 10.45 23.91 10.92
CA VAL A 379 11.85 24.22 11.26
C VAL A 379 12.23 25.56 10.67
N LYS A 380 12.86 26.42 11.49
CA LYS A 380 13.42 27.71 11.08
C LYS A 380 14.91 27.52 10.82
N LEU A 381 15.36 27.82 9.61
CA LEU A 381 16.76 27.80 9.22
C LEU A 381 17.34 29.18 9.29
N ARG A 382 18.60 29.26 9.72
CA ARG A 382 19.41 30.47 9.68
C ARG A 382 20.62 30.19 8.81
N MET A 383 20.76 30.94 7.73
CA MET A 383 21.83 30.77 6.76
C MET A 383 22.67 32.04 6.70
N LYS A 384 23.99 31.87 6.69
CA LYS A 384 24.96 32.96 6.57
C LYS A 384 25.56 32.89 5.17
N LEU A 385 25.46 33.99 4.42
CA LEU A 385 26.03 34.11 3.09
C LEU A 385 27.44 34.68 3.17
N GLU A 386 28.38 33.98 2.53
CA GLU A 386 29.75 34.46 2.31
C GLU A 386 29.81 35.38 1.08
N ASP A 387 29.08 35.03 0.01
CA ASP A 387 28.92 35.84 -1.19
C ASP A 387 27.51 36.47 -1.23
N SER A 388 27.47 37.80 -1.27
CA SER A 388 26.22 38.58 -1.32
C SER A 388 25.51 38.59 -2.67
N SER A 389 26.14 38.05 -3.73
CA SER A 389 25.58 37.95 -5.08
C SER A 389 24.59 36.78 -5.24
N VAL A 390 24.60 35.81 -4.32
CA VAL A 390 23.72 34.64 -4.36
C VAL A 390 22.31 34.99 -3.86
N ASP A 391 21.30 34.81 -4.70
CA ASP A 391 19.90 34.92 -4.30
C ASP A 391 19.38 33.57 -3.79
N LEU A 392 19.10 33.48 -2.47
CA LEU A 392 18.55 32.27 -1.87
C LEU A 392 17.09 32.00 -2.25
N ASN A 393 16.36 32.99 -2.79
CA ASN A 393 15.00 32.78 -3.28
C ASN A 393 14.96 32.30 -4.74
N ASP A 394 16.11 32.21 -5.41
CA ASP A 394 16.24 31.58 -6.72
C ASP A 394 15.75 30.11 -6.66
N PRO A 395 14.89 29.65 -7.59
CA PRO A 395 14.36 28.29 -7.58
C PRO A 395 15.42 27.20 -7.57
N ALA A 396 16.51 27.35 -8.32
CA ALA A 396 17.58 26.36 -8.39
C ALA A 396 18.37 26.31 -7.08
N VAL A 397 18.64 27.47 -6.47
CA VAL A 397 19.30 27.56 -5.16
C VAL A 397 18.42 26.93 -4.06
N LYS A 398 17.12 27.25 -4.03
CA LYS A 398 16.14 26.64 -3.10
C LYS A 398 16.10 25.11 -3.23
N ALA A 399 16.14 24.59 -4.45
CA ALA A 399 16.13 23.14 -4.70
C ALA A 399 17.42 22.46 -4.21
N GLN A 400 18.58 23.07 -4.45
CA GLN A 400 19.86 22.54 -3.99
C GLN A 400 19.96 22.51 -2.46
N ILE A 401 19.51 23.57 -1.78
CA ILE A 401 19.49 23.62 -0.32
C ILE A 401 18.55 22.54 0.24
N LEU A 402 17.35 22.42 -0.31
CA LEU A 402 16.37 21.43 0.11
C LEU A 402 16.93 20.00 -0.05
N LYS A 403 17.58 19.72 -1.19
CA LYS A 403 18.25 18.43 -1.45
C LYS A 403 19.34 18.14 -0.41
N LYS A 404 20.20 19.12 -0.12
CA LYS A 404 21.28 18.95 0.87
C LYS A 404 20.76 18.68 2.29
N PHE A 405 19.63 19.29 2.67
CA PHE A 405 18.97 18.99 3.94
C PHE A 405 18.35 17.59 3.94
N GLN A 406 17.73 17.19 2.83
CA GLN A 406 17.17 15.86 2.66
C GLN A 406 18.24 14.77 2.80
N ASP A 407 19.41 14.97 2.18
CA ASP A 407 20.53 14.03 2.23
C ASP A 407 21.09 13.89 3.66
N ARG A 408 21.23 15.01 4.39
CA ARG A 408 21.66 14.97 5.80
C ARG A 408 20.68 14.25 6.72
N LEU A 409 19.38 14.40 6.50
CA LEU A 409 18.37 13.66 7.27
C LEU A 409 18.50 12.16 7.05
N LYS A 410 18.76 11.74 5.80
CA LYS A 410 19.02 10.33 5.47
C LYS A 410 20.27 9.80 6.16
N GLU A 411 21.37 10.55 6.15
CA GLU A 411 22.62 10.19 6.85
C GLU A 411 22.41 10.01 8.37
N GLN A 412 21.47 10.77 8.97
CA GLN A 412 21.11 10.65 10.38
C GLN A 412 20.04 9.58 10.67
N GLY A 413 19.71 8.73 9.69
CA GLY A 413 18.77 7.62 9.86
C GLY A 413 17.29 8.04 9.86
N VAL A 414 16.98 9.28 9.46
CA VAL A 414 15.59 9.75 9.31
C VAL A 414 15.12 9.43 7.88
N SER A 415 14.40 8.33 7.72
CA SER A 415 13.78 7.91 6.46
C SER A 415 12.32 8.40 6.35
N GLY A 416 11.82 8.59 5.12
CA GLY A 416 10.41 8.93 4.87
C GLY A 416 9.98 10.38 5.17
N ALA A 417 10.89 11.27 5.58
CA ALA A 417 10.55 12.69 5.79
C ALA A 417 10.45 13.44 4.45
N THR A 418 9.35 14.15 4.18
CA THR A 418 9.23 15.04 3.02
C THR A 418 9.44 16.50 3.46
N LEU A 419 10.42 17.16 2.86
CA LEU A 419 10.72 18.58 3.09
C LEU A 419 10.01 19.47 2.06
N LYS A 420 9.34 20.53 2.54
CA LYS A 420 8.82 21.58 1.66
C LYS A 420 9.09 22.96 2.24
N TRP A 421 9.48 23.89 1.38
CA TRP A 421 9.59 25.29 1.75
C TRP A 421 8.22 25.86 2.13
N ARG A 422 8.22 26.71 3.17
CA ARG A 422 7.05 27.54 3.50
C ARG A 422 7.23 28.89 2.84
N GLU A 423 6.46 29.13 1.79
CA GLU A 423 6.34 30.47 1.22
C GLU A 423 5.53 31.35 2.18
N GLN A 424 6.03 32.57 2.40
CA GLN A 424 5.30 33.61 3.10
C GLN A 424 4.32 34.30 2.13
N PRO A 425 3.36 35.11 2.62
CA PRO A 425 2.39 35.79 1.76
C PRO A 425 2.99 36.68 0.67
N ASP A 426 4.26 37.07 0.80
CA ASP A 426 5.03 37.85 -0.18
C ASP A 426 5.69 36.99 -1.28
N GLY A 427 5.44 35.67 -1.28
CA GLY A 427 5.99 34.70 -2.23
C GLY A 427 7.46 34.34 -1.96
N LYS A 428 8.07 34.84 -0.88
CA LYS A 428 9.46 34.56 -0.52
C LYS A 428 9.57 33.53 0.59
N VAL A 429 10.69 32.82 0.59
CA VAL A 429 11.04 31.80 1.59
C VAL A 429 12.12 32.31 2.54
N PHE A 430 13.12 33.00 1.98
CA PHE A 430 14.24 33.56 2.73
C PHE A 430 14.09 35.07 2.90
N HIS A 431 14.22 35.52 4.14
CA HIS A 431 14.13 36.94 4.51
C HIS A 431 15.37 37.37 5.27
N GLU A 432 15.82 38.61 5.03
CA GLU A 432 16.88 39.23 5.83
C GLU A 432 16.46 39.33 7.28
N GLU A 433 17.29 38.80 8.16
CA GLU A 433 17.04 38.82 9.58
C GLU A 433 17.05 40.26 10.10
N ARG A 434 15.90 40.74 10.59
CA ARG A 434 15.76 42.10 11.09
C ARG A 434 16.55 42.28 12.40
N LYS A 435 17.08 43.48 12.63
CA LYS A 435 17.92 43.81 13.80
C LYS A 435 17.27 43.49 15.17
N GLU A 436 15.94 43.48 15.25
CA GLU A 436 15.20 43.14 16.47
C GLU A 436 15.16 41.62 16.77
N GLU A 437 15.15 40.76 15.75
CA GLU A 437 15.20 39.29 15.92
C GLU A 437 16.59 38.82 16.37
N LYS A 438 17.66 39.54 15.97
CA LYS A 438 19.04 39.27 16.45
C LYS A 438 19.19 39.35 17.97
N LYS A 439 18.43 40.22 18.65
CA LYS A 439 18.43 40.33 20.12
C LYS A 439 17.72 39.15 20.80
N LYS A 440 16.61 38.64 20.22
CA LYS A 440 15.86 37.49 20.78
C LYS A 440 16.57 36.15 20.61
N SER A 441 17.35 35.96 19.53
CA SER A 441 18.08 34.71 19.30
C SER A 441 19.31 34.54 20.22
N ARG A 442 19.98 35.62 20.63
CA ARG A 442 21.12 35.54 21.56
C ARG A 442 20.74 35.05 22.96
N GLN A 443 19.46 35.12 23.34
CA GLN A 443 18.95 34.57 24.61
C GLN A 443 18.55 33.09 24.54
N LYS A 444 18.52 32.46 23.35
CA LYS A 444 17.99 31.11 23.15
C LYS A 444 19.05 30.06 22.82
N THR A 445 20.34 30.39 22.93
CA THR A 445 21.45 29.47 22.65
C THR A 445 22.45 29.46 23.80
N GLU A 446 21.95 29.07 24.98
CA GLU A 446 22.70 28.46 26.08
C GLU A 446 21.79 27.37 26.65
N LEU A 447 21.81 26.19 26.02
CA LEU A 447 21.39 24.89 26.56
C LEU A 447 21.78 23.80 25.57
#